data_AF-A0A8E2WKJ8-F1
#
_entry.id   AF-A0A8E2WKJ8-F1
#
_cell.length_a   1.000
_cell.length_b   1.000
_cell.length_c   1.000
_cell.angle_alpha   90.00
_cell.angle_beta   90.00
_cell.angle_gamma   90.00
#
_symmetry.space_group_name_H-M   'P 1'
#
loop_
_entity.id
_entity.type
_entity.pdbx_description
1 polymer ?
#
loop_
_entity_poly.entity_id
_entity_poly.type
_entity_poly.pdbx_seq_one_letter_code
_entity_poly.pdbx_strand_id
1 'polypeptide(L)' 'MNAVDAPRQTGVSIQPIDGQWAVRIVENGETIQRLFEEEQFARNFAAG' A
#
# COMPACT_ATOMS: atom_id res chain seq x y z
N MET A 1 14.18 -27.14 6.87
CA MET A 1 12.94 -26.35 6.68
C MET A 1 13.36 -24.89 6.79
N ASN A 2 13.61 -24.24 5.66
CA ASN A 2 13.99 -22.82 5.66
C ASN A 2 12.71 -22.02 5.90
N ALA A 3 12.47 -21.62 7.16
CA ALA A 3 11.61 -20.48 7.42
C ALA A 3 12.29 -19.30 6.72
N VAL A 4 11.77 -18.96 5.54
CA VAL A 4 12.13 -17.70 4.91
C VAL A 4 11.80 -16.64 5.94
N ASP A 5 12.84 -16.00 6.45
CA ASP A 5 12.75 -14.65 6.97
C ASP A 5 12.32 -13.82 5.74
N ALA A 6 11.03 -13.90 5.39
CA ALA A 6 10.45 -12.94 4.49
C ALA A 6 10.65 -11.64 5.27
N PRO A 7 11.40 -10.65 4.72
CA PRO A 7 11.48 -9.38 5.39
C PRO A 7 10.03 -8.98 5.69
N ARG A 8 9.76 -8.35 6.83
CA ARG A 8 8.47 -7.71 7.06
C ARG A 8 8.35 -6.66 5.95
N GLN A 9 7.85 -7.07 4.79
CA GLN A 9 7.88 -6.29 3.57
C GLN A 9 6.73 -5.32 3.72
N THR A 10 7.01 -4.23 4.41
CA THR A 10 6.19 -3.04 4.39
C THR A 10 6.20 -2.53 2.96
N GLY A 11 5.17 -2.92 2.21
CA GLY A 11 5.06 -2.64 0.79
C GLY A 11 3.95 -1.63 0.57
N VAL A 12 4.29 -0.44 0.08
CA VAL A 12 3.31 0.57 -0.32
C VAL A 12 3.23 0.62 -1.83
N SER A 13 2.03 0.55 -2.38
CA SER A 13 1.76 0.67 -3.81
C SER A 13 0.61 1.62 -4.06
N ILE A 14 0.82 2.56 -4.99
CA ILE A 14 -0.19 3.53 -5.41
C ILE A 14 -0.56 3.20 -6.86
N GLN A 15 -1.84 2.99 -7.12
CA GLN A 15 -2.36 2.75 -8.47
C GLN A 15 -3.59 3.63 -8.76
N PRO A 16 -3.67 4.27 -9.93
CA PRO A 16 -4.89 4.93 -10.35
C PRO A 16 -5.94 3.90 -10.78
N ILE A 17 -7.18 4.06 -10.30
CA ILE A 17 -8.33 3.19 -10.61
C ILE A 17 -9.57 4.07 -10.78
N ASP A 18 -10.21 4.05 -11.95
CA ASP A 18 -11.48 4.75 -12.24
C ASP A 18 -11.55 6.22 -11.77
N GLY A 19 -10.48 6.99 -12.03
CA GLY A 19 -10.40 8.40 -11.62
C GLY A 19 -10.09 8.63 -10.13
N GLN A 20 -9.91 7.54 -9.37
CA GLN A 20 -9.44 7.55 -7.99
C GLN A 20 -8.04 6.93 -7.90
N TRP A 21 -7.48 6.97 -6.71
CA TRP A 21 -6.14 6.49 -6.37
C TRP A 21 -6.24 5.47 -5.26
N ALA A 22 -5.91 4.23 -5.59
CA ALA A 22 -5.83 3.14 -4.65
C ALA A 22 -4.43 3.07 -4.05
N VAL A 23 -4.35 3.21 -2.73
CA VAL A 23 -3.14 2.91 -1.96
C VAL A 23 -3.33 1.55 -1.31
N ARG A 24 -2.38 0.65 -1.57
CA ARG A 24 -2.27 -0.65 -0.92
C ARG A 24 -1.03 -0.65 -0.03
N ILE A 25 -1.23 -0.92 1.25
CA ILE A 25 -0.17 -1.08 2.25
C ILE A 25 -0.20 -2.52 2.71
N VAL A 26 0.92 -3.22 2.60
CA VAL A 26 1.09 -4.56 3.15
C VAL A 26 2.01 -4.43 4.36
N GLU A 27 1.51 -4.71 5.55
CA GLU A 27 2.27 -4.69 6.81
C GLU A 27 2.03 -5.96 7.59
N ASN A 28 3.10 -6.68 7.96
CA ASN A 28 3.02 -7.90 8.77
C ASN A 28 2.02 -8.95 8.25
N GLY A 29 1.78 -9.01 6.93
CA GLY A 29 0.81 -9.92 6.32
C GLY A 29 -0.63 -9.38 6.30
N GLU A 30 -0.89 -8.23 6.91
CA GLU A 30 -2.14 -7.49 6.74
C GLU A 30 -2.06 -6.60 5.51
N THR A 31 -3.13 -6.60 4.71
CA THR A 31 -3.25 -5.73 3.54
C THR A 31 -4.32 -4.68 3.81
N ILE A 32 -3.91 -3.43 3.88
CA ILE A 32 -4.79 -2.28 4.00
C ILE A 32 -4.92 -1.66 2.62
N GLN A 33 -6.16 -1.50 2.13
CA GLN A 33 -6.44 -0.80 0.89
C GLN A 33 -7.31 0.42 1.18
N ARG A 34 -6.91 1.57 0.64
CA ARG A 34 -7.66 2.82 0.74
C ARG A 34 -7.76 3.48 -0.63
N LEU A 35 -8.93 4.04 -0.93
CA LEU A 35 -9.19 4.80 -2.14
C LEU A 35 -9.21 6.28 -1.80
N PHE A 36 -8.62 7.09 -2.67
CA PHE A 36 -8.59 8.55 -2.56
C PHE A 36 -9.03 9.15 -3.89
N GLU A 37 -9.75 10.25 -3.87
CA GLU A 37 -10.15 10.94 -5.11
C GLU A 37 -8.97 11.71 -5.72
N GLU A 38 -8.03 12.19 -4.89
CA GLU A 38 -6.88 12.97 -5.35
C GLU A 38 -5.55 12.24 -5.15
N GLU A 39 -4.67 12.34 -6.15
CA GLU A 39 -3.31 11.75 -6.13
C GLU A 39 -2.50 12.23 -4.92
N GLN A 40 -2.69 13.50 -4.55
CA GLN A 40 -1.94 14.16 -3.49
C GLN A 40 -2.21 13.50 -2.14
N PHE A 41 -3.46 13.14 -1.86
CA PHE A 41 -3.84 12.42 -0.64
C PHE A 41 -3.32 10.99 -0.65
N ALA A 42 -3.42 10.29 -1.79
CA ALA A 42 -2.87 8.95 -1.93
C ALA A 42 -1.36 8.91 -1.69
N ARG A 43 -0.61 9.87 -2.26
CA ARG A 43 0.84 10.00 -2.04
C ARG A 43 1.18 10.36 -0.60
N ASN A 44 0.46 11.29 0.01
CA ASN A 44 0.71 11.67 1.40
C ASN A 44 0.46 10.50 2.36
N PHE A 45 -0.61 9.72 2.11
CA PHE A 45 -0.90 8.50 2.87
C PHE A 45 0.15 7.41 2.64
N ALA A 46 0.64 7.27 1.42
CA ALA A 46 1.68 6.29 1.05
C ALA A 46 3.09 6.65 1.53
N ALA A 47 3.35 7.93 1.81
CA ALA A 47 4.63 8.43 2.31
C ALA A 47 4.72 8.44 3.85
N GLY A 48 3.63 8.06 4.53
CA GLY A 48 3.52 7.97 5.99
C GLY A 48 4.23 6.76 6.58
#